data_AF-A0A2V6CB58-F1
#
_entry.id   AF-A0A2V6CB58-F1
#
_cell.length_a   1.000
_cell.length_b   1.000
_cell.length_c   1.000
_cell.angle_alpha   90.00
_cell.angle_beta   90.00
_cell.angle_gamma   90.00
#
_symmetry.space_group_name_H-M   'P 1'
#
loop_
_entity.id
_entity.type
_entity.pdbx_description
1 polymer ?
#
loop_
_entity_poly.entity_id
_entity_poly.type
_entity_poly.pdbx_seq_one_letter_code
_entity_poly.pdbx_strand_id
1 'polypeptide(L)'
;MQLTESAKLNDRCGQRLSTVGFTSTELLAVIAIIAILAGLLLPVLAKAKSQARRVQCINNQRQLFLAWTLYADDHDNRLVPNGHAPVTAFGQLCIKLWVTGDSHFFAPAFTNDAFLLDPHLAAFASYLQSAATFKCPEDRSRRN
;
A
#
# COMPACT_ATOMS: atom_id res chain seq x y z
N MET A 1 40.79 51.37 -73.05
CA MET A 1 39.52 52.14 -73.07
C MET A 1 38.40 51.12 -72.90
N GLN A 2 37.55 51.31 -71.86
CA GLN A 2 36.41 50.48 -71.40
C GLN A 2 36.79 49.11 -70.79
N LEU A 3 36.64 48.79 -69.48
CA LEU A 3 35.59 48.92 -68.43
C LEU A 3 34.47 47.85 -68.48
N THR A 4 34.16 47.37 -67.25
CA THR A 4 33.06 46.50 -66.75
C THR A 4 33.30 44.98 -66.88
N GLU A 5 33.02 44.12 -65.88
CA GLU A 5 32.02 44.19 -64.82
C GLU A 5 32.36 43.28 -63.62
N SER A 6 31.83 43.63 -62.46
CA SER A 6 32.16 43.09 -61.14
C SER A 6 31.45 41.78 -60.80
N ALA A 7 32.19 40.70 -60.53
CA ALA A 7 31.66 39.55 -59.81
C ALA A 7 31.84 39.76 -58.28
N LYS A 8 30.92 40.50 -57.65
CA LYS A 8 30.76 40.49 -56.19
C LYS A 8 30.01 39.23 -55.79
N LEU A 9 30.72 38.21 -55.32
CA LEU A 9 30.11 37.08 -54.62
C LEU A 9 29.52 37.58 -53.28
N ASN A 10 28.21 37.47 -53.20
CA ASN A 10 27.35 37.86 -52.10
C ASN A 10 27.49 36.83 -50.96
N ASP A 11 28.39 37.11 -50.01
CA ASP A 11 28.50 36.41 -48.73
C ASP A 11 27.26 36.68 -47.90
N ARG A 12 26.26 35.79 -47.99
CA ARG A 12 25.14 35.76 -47.05
C ARG A 12 25.16 34.51 -46.19
N CYS A 13 25.15 34.80 -44.90
CA CYS A 13 24.42 34.07 -43.88
C CYS A 13 25.08 32.79 -43.35
N GLY A 14 26.16 32.97 -42.58
CA GLY A 14 26.44 32.12 -41.43
C GLY A 14 25.85 32.75 -40.16
N GLN A 15 24.53 32.74 -39.99
CA GLN A 15 23.92 33.11 -38.71
C GLN A 15 24.31 32.06 -37.67
N ARG A 16 25.31 32.37 -36.85
CA ARG A 16 25.54 31.65 -35.59
C ARG A 16 24.32 31.91 -34.71
N LEU A 17 23.39 30.96 -34.67
CA LEU A 17 22.38 30.90 -33.61
C LEU A 17 23.15 30.83 -32.29
N SER A 18 23.15 31.92 -31.52
CA SER A 18 23.79 31.95 -30.21
C SER A 18 23.08 30.93 -29.32
N THR A 19 23.73 29.81 -29.05
CA THR A 19 23.32 28.90 -28.00
C THR A 19 23.43 29.66 -26.68
N VAL A 20 22.29 30.06 -26.12
CA VAL A 20 22.23 30.62 -24.77
C VAL A 20 22.62 29.49 -23.82
N GLY A 21 23.85 29.56 -23.30
CA GLY A 21 24.36 28.61 -22.31
C GLY A 21 23.77 28.92 -20.94
N PHE A 22 23.25 27.89 -20.26
CA PHE A 22 22.76 28.01 -18.89
C PHE A 22 23.92 28.38 -17.96
N THR A 23 23.78 29.44 -17.18
CA THR A 23 24.85 29.86 -16.27
C THR A 23 24.86 28.99 -15.01
N SER A 24 26.03 28.74 -14.41
CA SER A 24 26.15 27.93 -13.18
C SER A 24 25.33 28.51 -12.02
N THR A 25 25.12 29.82 -12.01
CA THR A 25 24.31 30.53 -11.00
C THR A 25 22.82 30.27 -11.16
N GLU A 26 22.31 30.16 -12.39
CA GLU A 26 20.90 29.82 -12.63
C GLU A 26 20.60 28.40 -12.20
N LEU A 27 21.50 27.46 -12.51
CA LEU A 27 21.35 26.06 -12.08
C LEU A 27 21.42 25.93 -10.55
N LEU A 28 22.36 26.65 -9.92
CA LEU A 28 22.54 26.63 -8.47
C LEU A 28 21.33 27.16 -7.70
N ALA A 29 20.70 28.25 -8.20
CA ALA A 29 19.50 28.80 -7.59
C ALA A 29 18.32 27.81 -7.63
N VAL A 30 18.15 27.09 -8.75
CA VAL A 30 17.07 26.11 -8.93
C VAL A 30 17.24 24.93 -7.97
N ILE A 31 18.44 24.35 -7.87
CA ILE A 31 18.67 23.23 -6.95
C ILE A 31 18.54 23.65 -5.49
N ALA A 32 18.89 24.89 -5.14
CA ALA A 32 18.69 25.43 -3.80
C ALA A 32 17.20 25.50 -3.43
N ILE A 33 16.35 25.97 -4.35
CA ILE A 33 14.90 26.02 -4.12
C ILE A 33 14.32 24.60 -4.03
N ILE A 34 14.73 23.68 -4.90
CA ILE A 34 14.29 22.27 -4.84
C ILE A 34 14.67 21.63 -3.50
N ALA A 35 15.88 21.89 -2.99
CA ALA A 35 16.34 21.35 -1.72
C ALA A 35 15.49 21.85 -0.53
N ILE A 36 15.12 23.13 -0.50
CA ILE A 36 14.24 23.71 0.52
C ILE A 36 12.84 23.06 0.46
N LEU A 37 12.26 22.96 -0.75
CA LEU A 37 10.94 22.35 -0.93
C LEU A 37 10.95 20.87 -0.54
N ALA A 38 11.96 20.11 -0.99
CA ALA A 38 12.12 18.71 -0.64
C ALA A 38 12.30 18.50 0.88
N GLY A 39 13.04 19.39 1.55
CA GLY A 39 13.25 19.36 3.00
C GLY A 39 11.94 19.48 3.81
N LEU A 40 10.96 20.25 3.32
CA LEU A 40 9.64 20.38 3.94
C LEU A 40 8.69 19.23 3.59
N LEU A 41 8.85 18.64 2.40
CA LEU A 41 7.98 17.55 1.90
C LEU A 41 8.22 16.22 2.63
N LEU A 42 9.47 15.88 2.95
CA LEU A 42 9.83 14.61 3.60
C LEU A 42 9.11 14.36 4.95
N PRO A 43 9.11 15.28 5.93
CA PRO A 43 8.45 15.04 7.21
C PRO A 43 6.92 14.99 7.07
N VAL A 44 6.35 15.79 6.17
CA VAL A 44 4.90 15.79 5.89
C VAL A 44 4.49 14.47 5.25
N LEU A 45 5.26 13.96 4.29
CA LEU A 45 4.98 12.69 3.62
C LEU A 45 5.04 11.50 4.59
N ALA A 46 5.99 11.50 5.52
CA ALA A 46 6.08 10.46 6.56
C ALA A 46 4.80 10.43 7.43
N LYS A 47 4.30 11.61 7.83
CA LYS A 47 3.04 11.74 8.59
C LYS A 47 1.82 11.35 7.76
N ALA A 48 1.75 11.76 6.49
CA ALA A 48 0.66 11.38 5.59
C ALA A 48 0.60 9.86 5.37
N LYS A 49 1.76 9.21 5.24
CA LYS A 49 1.86 7.75 5.08
C LYS A 49 1.35 7.00 6.31
N SER A 50 1.72 7.43 7.52
CA SER A 50 1.22 6.78 8.75
C SER A 50 -0.29 6.99 8.93
N GLN A 51 -0.80 8.18 8.60
CA GLN A 51 -2.24 8.43 8.58
C GLN A 51 -2.98 7.54 7.57
N ALA A 52 -2.45 7.38 6.36
CA ALA A 52 -3.03 6.50 5.34
C ALA A 52 -3.09 5.04 5.82
N ARG A 53 -2.02 4.54 6.44
CA ARG A 53 -1.99 3.19 7.03
C ARG A 53 -3.00 3.04 8.18
N ARG A 54 -3.19 4.07 9.01
CA ARG A 54 -4.23 4.08 10.05
C ARG A 54 -5.63 4.01 9.46
N VAL A 55 -5.90 4.75 8.38
CA VAL A 55 -7.20 4.67 7.68
C VAL A 55 -7.44 3.27 7.12
N GLN A 56 -6.41 2.65 6.51
CA GLN A 56 -6.50 1.26 6.05
C GLN A 56 -6.81 0.29 7.21
N CYS A 57 -6.17 0.47 8.35
CA CYS A 57 -6.42 -0.34 9.54
C CYS A 57 -7.87 -0.24 10.05
N ILE A 58 -8.43 0.98 10.10
CA ILE A 58 -9.84 1.21 10.45
C ILE A 58 -10.76 0.55 9.42
N ASN A 59 -10.42 0.63 8.13
CA ASN A 59 -11.19 -0.04 7.09
C ASN A 59 -11.18 -1.57 7.24
N ASN A 60 -10.03 -2.16 7.55
CA ASN A 60 -9.90 -3.59 7.84
C ASN A 60 -10.76 -4.00 9.05
N GLN A 61 -10.77 -3.21 10.11
CA GLN A 61 -11.61 -3.46 11.28
C GLN A 61 -13.11 -3.36 10.95
N ARG A 62 -13.51 -2.41 10.09
CA ARG A 62 -14.89 -2.33 9.60
C ARG A 62 -15.28 -3.55 8.78
N GLN A 63 -14.39 -4.06 7.93
CA GLN A 63 -14.63 -5.29 7.18
C GLN A 63 -14.82 -6.50 8.12
N LEU A 64 -14.00 -6.61 9.17
CA LEU A 64 -14.20 -7.63 10.21
C LEU A 64 -15.58 -7.50 10.86
N PHE A 65 -15.95 -6.29 11.31
CA PHE A 65 -17.25 -6.05 11.93
C PHE A 65 -18.41 -6.40 10.99
N LEU A 66 -18.30 -6.07 9.70
CA LEU A 66 -19.28 -6.46 8.71
C LEU A 66 -19.41 -8.00 8.60
N ALA A 67 -18.30 -8.73 8.63
CA ALA A 67 -18.34 -10.20 8.66
C ALA A 67 -19.06 -10.74 9.90
N TRP A 68 -18.86 -10.13 11.08
CA TRP A 68 -19.62 -10.49 12.29
C TRP A 68 -21.13 -10.27 12.11
N THR A 69 -21.53 -9.13 11.54
CA THR A 69 -22.95 -8.84 11.34
C THR A 69 -23.59 -9.72 10.29
N LEU A 70 -22.88 -10.01 9.18
CA LEU A 70 -23.35 -10.90 8.13
C LEU A 70 -23.50 -12.33 8.65
N TYR A 71 -22.52 -12.80 9.43
CA TYR A 71 -22.62 -14.10 10.09
C TYR A 71 -23.86 -14.18 10.99
N ALA A 72 -24.12 -13.16 11.80
CA ALA A 72 -25.27 -13.19 12.69
C ALA A 72 -26.60 -13.24 11.92
N ASP A 73 -26.70 -12.51 10.80
CA ASP A 73 -27.88 -12.53 9.91
C ASP A 73 -28.11 -13.93 9.33
N ASP A 74 -27.04 -14.59 8.88
CA ASP A 74 -27.11 -15.94 8.29
C ASP A 74 -27.32 -17.07 9.33
N HIS A 75 -27.14 -16.79 10.63
CA HIS A 75 -27.16 -17.78 11.72
C HIS A 75 -28.15 -17.46 12.84
N ASP A 76 -29.38 -17.03 12.51
CA ASP A 76 -30.47 -16.79 13.47
C ASP A 76 -30.11 -15.79 14.59
N ASN A 77 -29.38 -14.72 14.24
CA ASN A 77 -28.83 -13.73 15.19
C ASN A 77 -27.87 -14.30 16.24
N ARG A 78 -27.28 -15.49 15.99
CA ARG A 78 -26.25 -16.05 16.86
C ARG A 78 -24.90 -15.46 16.53
N LEU A 79 -24.15 -15.11 17.58
CA LEU A 79 -22.77 -14.69 17.43
C LEU A 79 -21.90 -15.87 17.00
N VAL A 80 -20.86 -15.56 16.21
CA VAL A 80 -19.90 -16.58 15.77
C VAL A 80 -19.18 -17.19 16.97
N PRO A 81 -19.00 -18.53 17.01
CA PRO A 81 -18.27 -19.18 18.06
C PRO A 81 -16.83 -18.68 18.17
N ASN A 82 -16.40 -18.40 19.40
CA ASN A 82 -15.01 -18.12 19.77
C ASN A 82 -14.55 -19.13 20.82
N GLY A 83 -13.25 -19.37 20.89
CA GLY A 83 -12.67 -20.29 21.87
C GLY A 83 -11.51 -21.09 21.30
N HIS A 84 -11.22 -22.21 21.95
CA HIS A 84 -10.25 -23.18 21.49
C HIS A 84 -10.97 -24.50 21.22
N ALA A 85 -11.07 -24.87 19.95
CA ALA A 85 -11.47 -26.22 19.59
C ALA A 85 -10.18 -27.07 19.53
N PRO A 86 -10.03 -28.14 20.33
CA PRO A 86 -8.98 -29.10 20.08
C PRO A 86 -9.21 -29.66 18.68
N VAL A 87 -8.25 -29.43 17.79
CA VAL A 87 -8.25 -29.88 16.38
C VAL A 87 -8.43 -31.40 16.23
N THR A 88 -8.42 -32.14 17.34
CA THR A 88 -8.51 -33.59 17.44
C THR A 88 -9.80 -34.14 18.05
N ALA A 89 -10.80 -33.32 18.39
CA ALA A 89 -12.12 -33.85 18.76
C ALA A 89 -12.94 -34.22 17.51
N PHE A 90 -12.70 -35.43 16.99
CA PHE A 90 -13.63 -36.23 16.19
C PHE A 90 -13.80 -35.95 14.69
N GLY A 91 -12.75 -35.70 13.90
CA GLY A 91 -12.81 -35.92 12.43
C GLY A 91 -13.89 -35.14 11.65
N GLN A 92 -14.56 -34.19 12.29
CA GLN A 92 -15.56 -33.28 11.76
C GLN A 92 -15.65 -32.10 12.73
N LEU A 93 -15.07 -30.96 12.34
CA LEU A 93 -15.32 -29.68 13.02
C LEU A 93 -16.80 -29.33 12.83
N CYS A 94 -17.68 -29.80 13.71
CA CYS A 94 -19.08 -29.35 13.73
C CYS A 94 -19.21 -27.88 14.15
N ILE A 95 -18.18 -27.30 14.76
CA ILE A 95 -18.17 -25.91 15.22
C ILE A 95 -17.00 -25.20 14.55
N LYS A 96 -17.32 -24.33 13.58
CA LYS A 96 -16.35 -23.41 12.98
C LYS A 96 -16.23 -22.20 13.89
N LEU A 97 -15.02 -21.94 14.37
CA LEU A 97 -14.71 -20.70 15.08
C LEU A 97 -14.62 -19.55 14.08
N TRP A 98 -14.76 -18.30 14.55
CA TRP A 98 -14.58 -17.11 13.72
C TRP A 98 -13.26 -17.15 12.94
N VAL A 99 -12.19 -17.54 13.63
CA VAL A 99 -10.86 -17.86 13.10
C VAL A 99 -10.37 -19.12 13.81
N THR A 100 -9.83 -20.08 13.06
CA THR A 100 -9.16 -21.25 13.65
C THR A 100 -7.84 -20.82 14.27
N GLY A 101 -7.63 -21.19 15.54
CA GLY A 101 -6.41 -20.94 16.27
C GLY A 101 -6.23 -21.93 17.41
N ASP A 102 -4.98 -22.23 17.74
CA ASP A 102 -4.65 -22.98 18.95
C ASP A 102 -4.76 -22.06 20.19
N SER A 103 -4.91 -22.63 21.38
CA SER A 103 -5.24 -21.93 22.63
C SER A 103 -4.11 -21.03 23.14
N HIS A 104 -3.78 -19.91 22.51
CA HIS A 104 -2.67 -19.00 22.91
C HIS A 104 -1.26 -19.63 23.00
N PHE A 105 -1.13 -20.95 22.95
CA PHE A 105 0.12 -21.70 23.16
C PHE A 105 0.91 -21.90 21.85
N PHE A 106 0.28 -21.73 20.69
CA PHE A 106 0.93 -21.84 19.39
C PHE A 106 0.73 -20.57 18.54
N ALA A 107 1.59 -19.59 18.80
CA ALA A 107 1.60 -18.29 18.11
C ALA A 107 1.55 -18.36 16.57
N PRO A 108 2.23 -19.31 15.89
CA PRO A 108 2.22 -19.37 14.43
C PRO A 108 0.84 -19.68 13.82
N ALA A 109 -0.10 -20.29 14.56
CA ALA A 109 -1.45 -20.50 14.04
C ALA A 109 -2.25 -19.20 13.88
N PHE A 110 -1.91 -18.13 14.62
CA PHE A 110 -2.68 -16.86 14.55
C PHE A 110 -2.38 -16.03 13.31
N THR A 111 -1.24 -16.27 12.65
CA THR A 111 -0.80 -15.52 11.47
C THR A 111 -0.76 -16.34 10.20
N ASN A 112 -1.18 -17.61 10.25
CA ASN A 112 -1.17 -18.48 9.09
C ASN A 112 -2.39 -18.20 8.20
N ASP A 113 -2.13 -17.63 7.03
CA ASP A 113 -3.16 -17.27 6.04
C ASP A 113 -4.04 -18.47 5.65
N ALA A 114 -3.50 -19.70 5.65
CA ALA A 114 -4.28 -20.91 5.35
C ALA A 114 -5.37 -21.17 6.40
N PHE A 115 -5.10 -20.91 7.68
CA PHE A 115 -6.11 -21.08 8.74
C PHE A 115 -7.13 -19.92 8.79
N LEU A 116 -6.76 -18.74 8.30
CA LEU A 116 -7.65 -17.57 8.22
C LEU A 116 -8.64 -17.67 7.06
N LEU A 117 -8.21 -18.25 5.93
CA LEU A 117 -8.94 -18.20 4.66
C LEU A 117 -9.55 -19.53 4.24
N ASP A 118 -9.29 -20.63 4.94
CA ASP A 118 -9.90 -21.93 4.63
C ASP A 118 -11.37 -22.00 5.14
N PRO A 119 -12.38 -22.14 4.25
CA PRO A 119 -13.79 -22.27 4.62
C PRO A 119 -14.12 -23.49 5.49
N HIS A 120 -13.26 -24.52 5.50
CA HIS A 120 -13.43 -25.69 6.36
C HIS A 120 -12.98 -25.43 7.80
N LEU A 121 -12.07 -24.47 8.00
CA LEU A 121 -11.44 -24.20 9.30
C LEU A 121 -11.96 -22.92 9.96
N ALA A 122 -12.24 -21.87 9.19
CA ALA A 122 -12.70 -20.58 9.70
C ALA A 122 -14.11 -20.25 9.20
N ALA A 123 -14.98 -19.82 10.11
CA ALA A 123 -16.31 -19.33 9.76
C ALA A 123 -16.23 -18.02 8.94
N PHE A 124 -15.20 -17.21 9.17
CA PHE A 124 -15.06 -15.92 8.46
C PHE A 124 -14.53 -16.06 7.05
N ALA A 125 -13.95 -17.20 6.68
CA ALA A 125 -13.41 -17.42 5.33
C ALA A 125 -14.47 -17.29 4.22
N SER A 126 -15.75 -17.51 4.51
CA SER A 126 -16.84 -17.28 3.55
C SER A 126 -17.15 -15.79 3.31
N TYR A 127 -16.84 -14.92 4.28
CA TYR A 127 -17.14 -13.48 4.22
C TYR A 127 -15.90 -12.63 3.93
N LEU A 128 -14.72 -13.10 4.35
CA LEU A 128 -13.43 -12.40 4.24
C LEU A 128 -12.46 -13.22 3.41
N GLN A 129 -12.15 -12.72 2.21
CA GLN A 129 -11.24 -13.38 1.27
C GLN A 129 -9.78 -12.91 1.39
N SER A 130 -9.50 -11.93 2.26
CA SER A 130 -8.17 -11.34 2.39
C SER A 130 -7.60 -11.50 3.78
N ALA A 131 -6.46 -12.19 3.89
CA ALA A 131 -5.72 -12.30 5.15
C ALA A 131 -5.13 -10.95 5.60
N ALA A 132 -5.03 -9.96 4.70
CA ALA A 132 -4.59 -8.61 5.05
C ALA A 132 -5.59 -7.91 5.99
N THR A 133 -6.88 -8.27 5.94
CA THR A 133 -7.92 -7.69 6.80
C THR A 133 -7.71 -8.01 8.28
N PHE A 134 -7.04 -9.12 8.61
CA PHE A 134 -6.74 -9.51 9.99
C PHE A 134 -5.52 -8.81 10.60
N LYS A 135 -4.76 -8.02 9.83
CA LYS A 135 -3.60 -7.27 10.33
C LYS A 135 -3.65 -5.80 9.96
N CYS A 136 -3.29 -4.98 10.93
CA CYS A 136 -3.08 -3.55 10.72
C CYS A 136 -1.75 -3.30 9.99
N PRO A 137 -1.69 -2.45 8.95
CA PRO A 137 -0.41 -2.11 8.29
C PRO A 137 0.59 -1.37 9.19
N GLU A 138 0.12 -0.76 10.29
CA GLU A 138 0.99 -0.17 11.32
C GLU A 138 1.45 -1.18 12.39
N ASP A 139 0.91 -2.40 12.39
CA ASP A 139 1.35 -3.43 13.32
C ASP A 139 2.72 -3.99 12.91
N ARG A 140 3.71 -3.73 13.76
CA ARG A 140 5.11 -4.12 13.58
C ARG A 140 5.41 -5.54 14.07
N SER A 141 4.41 -6.26 14.62
CA SER A 141 4.56 -7.68 14.92
C SER A 141 5.00 -8.44 13.66
N ARG A 142 5.91 -9.41 13.75
CA ARG A 142 6.26 -10.24 12.59
C ARG A 142 5.15 -11.27 12.38
N ARG A 143 4.66 -11.41 11.13
CA ARG A 143 3.92 -12.62 10.74
C ARG A 143 4.98 -13.72 10.58
N ASN A 144 4.80 -14.84 11.26
CA ASN A 144 5.58 -16.05 11.02
C ASN A 144 4.92 -16.87 9.93
#